data_AF-A0A1H0JA50-F1
#
_entry.id   AF-A0A1H0JA50-F1
#
_cell.length_a   1.000
_cell.length_b   1.000
_cell.length_c   1.000
_cell.angle_alpha   90.00
_cell.angle_beta   90.00
_cell.angle_gamma   90.00
#
_symmetry.space_group_name_H-M   'P 1'
#
loop_
_entity.id
_entity.type
_entity.pdbx_description
1 polymer ?
#
loop_
_entity_poly.entity_id
_entity_poly.type
_entity_poly.pdbx_seq_one_letter_code
_entity_poly.pdbx_strand_id
1 'polypeptide(L)'
;MTVTTELDETSLRQIRMTALEKLDNAVCSALADVEGHDARKGLREAVAACAAAGAVVSPQVVGCVEAAEEHLRFGERMEARMLLTVAHRLLAGVRPAVVVPGPSTPGDVVLGR
;
A
#
# COMPACT_ATOMS: atom_id res chain seq x y z
N MET A 1 28.72 19.31 15.15
CA MET A 1 27.82 18.33 15.83
C MET A 1 26.50 18.34 15.08
N THR A 2 26.36 17.50 14.05
CA THR A 2 25.20 17.43 13.13
C THR A 2 24.68 16.00 12.96
N VAL A 3 25.28 15.03 13.66
CA VAL A 3 25.05 13.59 13.46
C VAL A 3 23.71 13.12 14.05
N THR A 4 23.14 13.85 15.02
CA THR A 4 21.90 13.44 15.69
C THR A 4 20.64 13.75 14.89
N THR A 5 20.63 14.78 14.04
CA THR A 5 19.43 15.18 13.27
C THR A 5 19.21 14.33 12.03
N GLU A 6 20.26 13.79 11.42
CA GLU A 6 20.12 12.95 10.22
C GLU A 6 19.60 11.53 10.54
N LEU A 7 19.95 10.99 11.71
CA LEU A 7 19.42 9.71 12.20
C LEU A 7 17.92 9.81 12.55
N ASP A 8 17.47 10.97 13.02
CA ASP A 8 16.06 11.23 13.32
C ASP A 8 15.22 11.31 12.04
N GLU A 9 15.69 12.07 11.04
CA GLU A 9 15.00 12.19 9.75
C GLU A 9 14.92 10.87 8.97
N THR A 10 15.97 10.06 9.01
CA THR A 10 15.97 8.73 8.36
C THR A 10 14.99 7.77 9.05
N SER A 11 14.94 7.79 10.39
CA SER A 11 13.97 7.02 11.17
C SER A 11 12.53 7.45 10.88
N LEU A 12 12.26 8.76 10.81
CA LEU A 12 10.94 9.28 10.46
C LEU A 12 10.50 8.90 9.04
N ARG A 13 11.42 8.93 8.07
CA ARG A 13 11.15 8.46 6.71
C ARG A 13 10.80 6.97 6.67
N GLN A 14 11.53 6.14 7.42
CA GLN A 14 11.24 4.71 7.53
C GLN A 14 9.87 4.46 8.17
N ILE A 15 9.49 5.21 9.21
CA ILE A 15 8.17 5.11 9.85
C ILE A 15 7.07 5.45 8.85
N ARG A 16 7.21 6.54 8.09
CA ARG A 16 6.25 6.94 7.05
C ARG A 16 6.13 5.90 5.95
N MET A 17 7.26 5.37 5.46
CA MET A 17 7.29 4.33 4.44
C MET A 17 6.62 3.05 4.92
N THR A 18 6.93 2.61 6.15
CA THR A 18 6.31 1.44 6.77
C THR A 18 4.79 1.61 6.90
N ALA A 19 4.32 2.82 7.23
CA ALA A 19 2.89 3.10 7.32
C ALA A 19 2.20 2.98 5.95
N LEU A 20 2.81 3.53 4.89
CA LEU A 20 2.30 3.40 3.51
C LEU A 20 2.26 1.95 3.04
N GLU A 21 3.28 1.16 3.35
CA GLU A 21 3.31 -0.27 3.05
C GLU A 21 2.21 -1.03 3.77
N LYS A 22 1.96 -0.70 5.05
CA LYS A 22 0.84 -1.28 5.81
C LYS A 22 -0.51 -0.94 5.18
N LEU A 23 -0.69 0.28 4.68
CA LEU A 23 -1.91 0.68 3.97
C LEU A 23 -2.11 -0.12 2.68
N ASP A 24 -1.08 -0.26 1.85
CA ASP A 24 -1.18 -1.07 0.63
C ASP A 24 -1.43 -2.56 0.94
N ASN A 25 -0.79 -3.09 1.98
CA ASN A 25 -1.02 -4.47 2.42
C ASN A 25 -2.45 -4.67 2.93
N ALA A 26 -3.01 -3.71 3.67
CA ALA A 26 -4.39 -3.75 4.13
C ALA A 26 -5.37 -3.72 2.96
N VAL A 27 -5.13 -2.87 1.96
CA VAL A 27 -5.93 -2.82 0.72
C VAL A 27 -5.84 -4.14 -0.05
N CYS A 28 -4.64 -4.71 -0.22
CA CYS A 28 -4.46 -6.00 -0.88
C CYS A 28 -5.17 -7.14 -0.13
N SER A 29 -5.06 -7.17 1.20
CA SER A 29 -5.72 -8.18 2.04
C SER A 29 -7.23 -8.06 1.95
N ALA A 30 -7.77 -6.83 2.01
CA ALA A 30 -9.19 -6.58 1.83
C ALA A 30 -9.69 -6.95 0.43
N LEU A 31 -8.88 -6.78 -0.63
CA LEU A 31 -9.22 -7.22 -1.99
C LEU A 31 -9.24 -8.75 -2.15
N ALA A 32 -8.37 -9.44 -1.40
CA ALA A 32 -8.29 -10.90 -1.39
C ALA A 32 -9.46 -11.53 -0.64
N ASP A 33 -9.88 -10.93 0.48
CA ASP A 33 -11.01 -11.38 1.29
C ASP A 33 -11.92 -10.21 1.67
N VAL A 34 -12.74 -9.77 0.69
CA VAL A 34 -13.72 -8.69 0.85
C VAL A 34 -14.86 -9.10 1.81
N GLU A 35 -15.02 -10.41 2.07
CA GLU A 35 -16.07 -10.95 2.93
C GLU A 35 -15.64 -11.03 4.41
N GLY A 36 -14.33 -10.98 4.66
CA GLY A 36 -13.75 -11.00 5.99
C GLY A 36 -14.22 -9.82 6.85
N HIS A 37 -14.78 -10.13 8.02
CA HIS A 37 -15.18 -9.13 9.02
C HIS A 37 -14.00 -8.21 9.42
N ASP A 38 -12.77 -8.72 9.31
CA ASP A 38 -11.55 -8.02 9.66
C ASP A 38 -11.07 -7.02 8.60
N ALA A 39 -11.57 -7.09 7.36
CA ALA A 39 -11.15 -6.19 6.27
C ALA A 39 -11.39 -4.72 6.63
N ARG A 40 -12.56 -4.39 7.18
CA ARG A 40 -12.91 -3.03 7.63
C ARG A 40 -11.98 -2.53 8.73
N LYS A 41 -11.74 -3.37 9.74
CA LYS A 41 -10.86 -3.02 10.86
C LYS A 41 -9.43 -2.77 10.37
N GLY A 42 -8.91 -3.66 9.53
CA GLY A 42 -7.56 -3.54 8.96
C GLY A 42 -7.38 -2.27 8.12
N LEU A 43 -8.36 -1.92 7.29
CA LEU A 43 -8.33 -0.69 6.49
C LEU A 43 -8.30 0.56 7.38
N ARG A 44 -9.18 0.63 8.38
CA ARG A 44 -9.27 1.77 9.30
C ARG A 44 -8.00 1.94 10.13
N GLU A 45 -7.45 0.85 10.65
CA GLU A 45 -6.18 0.86 11.40
C GLU A 45 -5.01 1.33 10.54
N ALA A 46 -4.97 0.92 9.26
CA ALA A 46 -3.90 1.32 8.36
C ALA A 46 -3.97 2.81 7.99
N VAL A 47 -5.16 3.36 7.75
CA VAL A 47 -5.34 4.81 7.53
C VAL A 47 -4.92 5.60 8.78
N ALA A 48 -5.33 5.15 9.97
CA ALA A 48 -4.93 5.76 11.23
C ALA A 48 -3.40 5.70 11.45
N ALA A 49 -2.75 4.59 11.09
CA ALA A 49 -1.30 4.46 11.16
C ALA A 49 -0.58 5.43 10.24
N CYS A 50 -1.08 5.66 9.02
CA CYS A 50 -0.55 6.67 8.11
C CYS A 50 -0.67 8.08 8.69
N ALA A 51 -1.82 8.42 9.27
CA ALA A 51 -2.02 9.71 9.92
C ALA A 51 -1.08 9.91 11.11
N ALA A 52 -0.95 8.90 11.98
CA ALA A 52 -0.05 8.94 13.14
C ALA A 52 1.44 9.04 12.74
N ALA A 53 1.83 8.43 11.63
CA ALA A 53 3.19 8.51 11.08
C ALA A 53 3.48 9.85 10.36
N GLY A 54 2.47 10.68 10.14
CA GLY A 54 2.59 11.85 9.26
C GLY A 54 2.95 11.45 7.82
N ALA A 55 2.50 10.26 7.38
CA ALA A 55 2.69 9.81 6.02
C ALA A 55 1.76 10.60 5.09
N VAL A 56 2.31 11.10 3.98
CA VAL A 56 1.53 11.81 2.98
C VAL A 56 0.79 10.77 2.12
N VAL A 57 -0.51 10.62 2.38
CA VAL A 57 -1.41 9.79 1.57
C VAL A 57 -2.26 10.72 0.71
N SER A 58 -2.45 10.37 -0.57
CA SER A 58 -3.35 11.13 -1.44
C SER A 58 -4.77 11.15 -0.86
N PRO A 59 -5.47 12.30 -0.82
CA PRO A 59 -6.86 12.37 -0.38
C PRO A 59 -7.79 11.42 -1.16
N GLN A 60 -7.45 11.12 -2.42
CA GLN A 60 -8.20 10.17 -3.24
C GLN A 60 -8.08 8.73 -2.71
N VAL A 61 -6.90 8.33 -2.23
CA VAL A 61 -6.69 7.01 -1.62
C VAL A 61 -7.51 6.91 -0.34
N VAL A 62 -7.42 7.92 0.53
CA VAL A 62 -8.17 7.95 1.79
C VAL A 62 -9.67 7.87 1.51
N GLY A 63 -10.19 8.71 0.60
CA GLY A 63 -11.61 8.71 0.25
C GLY A 63 -12.08 7.38 -0.36
N CYS A 64 -11.26 6.71 -1.18
CA CYS A 64 -11.60 5.38 -1.69
C CYS A 64 -11.66 4.34 -0.58
N VAL A 65 -10.71 4.37 0.37
CA VAL A 65 -10.66 3.41 1.49
C VAL A 65 -11.82 3.62 2.46
N GLU A 66 -12.13 4.87 2.82
CA GLU A 66 -13.25 5.20 3.70
C GLU A 66 -14.60 4.84 3.06
N ALA A 67 -14.79 5.17 1.78
CA ALA A 67 -16.00 4.78 1.06
C ALA A 67 -16.13 3.25 0.96
N ALA A 68 -15.03 2.54 0.69
CA ALA A 68 -15.04 1.08 0.68
C ALA A 68 -15.41 0.48 2.05
N GLU A 69 -14.91 1.06 3.15
CA GLU A 69 -15.28 0.62 4.52
C GLU A 69 -16.79 0.74 4.75
N GLU A 70 -17.41 1.83 4.29
CA GLU A 70 -18.86 2.04 4.42
C GLU A 70 -19.66 1.06 3.54
N HIS A 71 -19.24 0.83 2.29
CA HIS A 71 -19.87 -0.19 1.43
C HIS A 71 -19.77 -1.61 2.04
N LEU A 72 -18.63 -1.96 2.64
CA LEU A 72 -18.47 -3.23 3.36
C LEU A 72 -19.43 -3.35 4.54
N ARG A 73 -19.74 -2.24 5.23
CA ARG A 73 -20.69 -2.21 6.34
C ARG A 73 -22.11 -2.59 5.90
N PHE A 74 -22.50 -2.25 4.67
CA PHE A 74 -23.80 -2.56 4.09
C PHE A 74 -23.82 -3.84 3.23
N GLY A 75 -22.68 -4.51 3.08
CA GLY A 75 -22.57 -5.72 2.26
C GLY A 75 -22.51 -5.44 0.75
N GLU A 76 -22.22 -4.20 0.35
CA GLU A 76 -22.08 -3.73 -1.04
C GLU A 76 -20.68 -4.10 -1.56
N ARG A 77 -20.46 -5.41 -1.75
CA ARG A 77 -19.12 -5.99 -2.00
C ARG A 77 -18.50 -5.54 -3.32
N MET A 78 -19.31 -5.36 -4.37
CA MET A 78 -18.81 -4.97 -5.69
C MET A 78 -18.29 -3.53 -5.68
N GLU A 79 -19.03 -2.64 -5.03
CA GLU A 79 -18.70 -1.23 -4.82
C GLU A 79 -17.45 -1.10 -3.96
N ALA A 80 -17.39 -1.82 -2.83
CA ALA A 80 -16.20 -1.89 -1.99
C ALA A 80 -14.97 -2.38 -2.77
N ARG A 81 -15.10 -3.47 -3.55
CA ARG A 81 -14.01 -4.02 -4.35
C ARG A 81 -13.53 -3.04 -5.42
N MET A 82 -14.44 -2.34 -6.08
CA MET A 82 -14.11 -1.33 -7.08
C MET A 82 -13.29 -0.20 -6.45
N LEU A 83 -13.73 0.34 -5.31
CA LEU A 83 -13.04 1.41 -4.61
C LEU A 83 -11.66 0.98 -4.10
N LEU A 84 -11.55 -0.22 -3.52
CA LEU A 84 -10.27 -0.79 -3.11
C LEU A 84 -9.32 -1.03 -4.29
N THR A 85 -9.85 -1.39 -5.46
CA THR A 85 -9.04 -1.53 -6.68
C THR A 85 -8.49 -0.18 -7.14
N VAL A 86 -9.30 0.89 -7.07
CA VAL A 86 -8.84 2.25 -7.36
C VAL A 86 -7.77 2.68 -6.35
N ALA A 87 -8.01 2.47 -5.05
CA ALA A 87 -7.04 2.77 -4.00
C ALA A 87 -5.70 2.05 -4.23
N HIS A 88 -5.74 0.76 -4.54
CA HIS A 88 -4.54 -0.03 -4.82
C HIS A 88 -3.75 0.52 -6.01
N ARG A 89 -4.42 0.89 -7.11
CA ARG A 89 -3.75 1.49 -8.29
C ARG A 89 -3.09 2.83 -7.97
N LEU A 90 -3.76 3.66 -7.18
CA LEU A 90 -3.22 4.94 -6.75
C LEU A 90 -2.01 4.77 -5.83
N LEU A 91 -2.01 3.75 -4.96
CA LEU A 91 -0.86 3.39 -4.12
C LEU A 91 0.29 2.77 -4.93
N ALA A 92 -0.02 1.91 -5.90
CA ALA A 92 0.97 1.28 -6.77
C ALA A 92 1.70 2.30 -7.66
N GLY A 93 1.01 3.38 -8.10
CA GLY A 93 1.64 4.48 -8.83
C GLY A 93 2.68 5.28 -8.03
N VAL A 94 2.74 5.09 -6.71
CA VAL A 94 3.75 5.70 -5.82
C VAL A 94 4.98 4.80 -5.66
N ARG A 95 4.89 3.51 -6.03
CA ARG A 95 6.04 2.60 -5.98
C ARG A 95 6.95 2.81 -7.19
N PRO A 96 8.28 2.76 -7.02
CA PRO A 96 9.18 2.58 -8.15
C PRO A 96 8.78 1.29 -8.88
N ALA A 97 8.59 1.35 -10.19
CA ALA A 97 8.32 0.16 -10.98
C ALA A 97 9.43 -0.86 -10.72
N VAL A 98 9.06 -2.03 -10.19
CA VAL A 98 9.97 -3.17 -10.13
C VAL A 98 10.23 -3.56 -11.58
N VAL A 99 11.40 -3.19 -12.09
CA VAL A 99 11.87 -3.65 -13.39
C VAL A 99 12.16 -5.14 -13.23
N VAL A 100 11.21 -5.98 -13.59
CA VAL A 100 11.44 -7.42 -13.72
C VAL A 100 12.38 -7.59 -14.90
N PRO A 101 13.59 -8.18 -14.71
CA PRO A 101 14.46 -8.51 -15.84
C PRO A 101 13.66 -9.38 -16.82
N GLY A 102 13.66 -8.99 -18.09
CA GLY A 102 13.00 -9.77 -19.13
C GLY A 102 13.51 -11.22 -19.13
N PRO A 103 12.69 -12.18 -19.58
CA PRO A 103 13.11 -13.57 -19.64
C PRO A 103 14.37 -13.67 -20.51
N SER A 104 15.42 -14.30 -19.97
CA SER A 104 16.65 -14.56 -20.72
C SER A 104 16.33 -15.28 -22.02
N THR A 105 16.94 -14.84 -23.11
CA THR A 105 16.77 -15.48 -24.42
C THR A 105 17.70 -16.69 -24.52
N PRO A 106 17.34 -17.73 -25.30
CA PRO A 106 18.23 -18.87 -25.54
C PRO A 106 19.55 -18.38 -26.19
N GLY A 107 20.62 -18.34 -25.40
CA GLY A 107 21.93 -17.79 -25.81
C GLY A 107 22.67 -17.02 -24.71
N ASP A 108 21.98 -16.60 -23.65
CA ASP A 108 22.55 -15.77 -22.57
C ASP A 108 23.50 -16.53 -21.61
N VAL A 109 23.68 -17.84 -21.79
CA VAL A 109 24.61 -18.66 -21.00
C VAL A 109 25.94 -18.79 -21.73
N VAL A 110 26.89 -17.91 -21.40
CA VAL A 110 28.30 -18.09 -21.78
C VAL A 110 28.89 -19.15 -20.85
N LEU A 111 29.06 -20.38 -21.35
CA LEU A 111 29.88 -21.38 -20.67
C LEU A 111 31.35 -20.95 -20.81
N GLY A 112 31.91 -20.43 -19.72
CA GLY A 112 33.32 -20.07 -19.63
C GLY A 112 34.23 -21.25 -19.99
N ARG A 113 35.28 -20.94 -20.77
CA ARG A 113 36.33 -21.89 -21.20
C ARG A 113 37.17 -22.41 -20.04
#